data_AF-A0A1I0ZL70-F1
#
_entry.id   AF-A0A1I0ZL70-F1
#
_cell.length_a   1.000
_cell.length_b   1.000
_cell.length_c   1.000
_cell.angle_alpha   90.00
_cell.angle_beta   90.00
_cell.angle_gamma   90.00
#
_symmetry.space_group_name_H-M   'P 1'
#
loop_
_entity.id
_entity.type
_entity.pdbx_description
1 polymer ?
#
loop_
_entity_poly.entity_id
_entity_poly.type
_entity_poly.pdbx_seq_one_letter_code
_entity_poly.pdbx_strand_id
1 'polypeptide(L)'
;MQTRTERTIQRKREFRKQVLITPKLIFSLFFCLIFYSISQLILTQPLKGTSYDEIVGGITKVNIMAIGIFCIAGFTNIKILVVLIKSILKIMFTVWMVTIIQFSKLEQIEQNVWIILSSFFFVYLEVLLELNDVLFQIPEFQNKKIKFLNSNFLRAYSVPISIFALSLINILLSFFIIDLLKELS
;
A
#
# COMPACT_ATOMS: atom_id res chain seq x y z
N MET A 1 33.83 -8.88 30.22
CA MET A 1 33.12 -7.77 30.89
C MET A 1 33.35 -6.51 30.06
N GLN A 2 32.31 -5.91 29.46
CA GLN A 2 32.50 -4.65 28.72
C GLN A 2 32.76 -3.48 29.68
N THR A 3 33.68 -2.59 29.34
CA THR A 3 33.97 -1.39 30.15
C THR A 3 32.86 -0.33 30.02
N ARG A 4 32.69 0.53 31.03
CA ARG A 4 31.67 1.63 31.01
C ARG A 4 31.82 2.54 29.79
N THR A 5 33.05 2.76 29.33
CA THR A 5 33.39 3.54 28.14
C THR A 5 32.91 2.89 26.85
N GLU A 6 33.09 1.57 26.69
CA GLU A 6 32.60 0.80 25.54
C GLU A 6 31.08 0.87 25.42
N ARG A 7 30.35 0.68 26.53
CA ARG A 7 28.88 0.79 26.55
C ARG A 7 28.38 2.18 26.12
N THR A 8 29.09 3.23 26.51
CA THR A 8 28.72 4.63 26.19
C THR A 8 28.97 4.94 24.71
N ILE A 9 30.08 4.44 24.15
CA ILE A 9 30.41 4.60 22.72
C ILE A 9 29.43 3.80 21.84
N GLN A 10 29.05 2.59 22.26
CA GLN A 10 28.07 1.75 21.57
C GLN A 10 26.69 2.44 21.49
N ARG A 11 26.19 2.95 22.62
CA ARG A 11 24.91 3.70 22.67
C ARG A 11 24.93 4.95 21.78
N LYS A 12 26.03 5.73 21.77
CA LYS A 12 26.16 6.90 20.90
C LYS A 12 26.15 6.53 19.40
N ARG A 13 26.77 5.40 19.02
CA ARG A 13 26.74 4.91 17.63
C ARG A 13 25.34 4.42 17.24
N GLU A 14 24.64 3.71 18.11
CA GLU A 14 23.27 3.25 17.87
C GLU A 14 22.28 4.40 17.74
N PHE A 15 22.39 5.41 18.61
CA PHE A 15 21.57 6.62 18.55
C PHE A 15 21.79 7.38 17.24
N ARG A 16 23.05 7.58 16.83
CA ARG A 16 23.34 8.21 15.52
C ARG A 16 22.80 7.39 14.35
N LYS A 17 22.88 6.06 14.40
CA LYS A 17 22.28 5.20 13.37
C LYS A 17 20.76 5.40 13.31
N GLN A 18 20.06 5.40 14.44
CA GLN A 18 18.61 5.64 14.47
C GLN A 18 18.23 7.03 13.93
N VAL A 19 18.95 8.08 14.35
CA VAL A 19 18.73 9.47 13.89
C VAL A 19 18.93 9.63 12.38
N LEU A 20 19.80 8.82 11.75
CA LEU A 20 20.02 8.84 10.30
C LEU A 20 19.10 7.89 9.52
N ILE A 21 18.52 6.87 10.14
CA ILE A 21 17.63 5.90 9.50
C ILE A 21 16.22 6.49 9.34
N THR A 22 15.69 7.14 10.39
CA THR A 22 14.31 7.69 10.37
C THR A 22 14.09 8.73 9.26
N PRO A 23 14.98 9.73 9.04
CA PRO A 23 14.80 10.71 7.97
C PRO A 23 14.89 10.07 6.58
N LYS A 24 15.76 9.05 6.40
CA LYS A 24 15.89 8.32 5.14
C LYS A 24 14.63 7.52 4.81
N LEU A 25 13.99 6.94 5.81
CA LEU A 25 12.71 6.22 5.65
C LEU A 25 11.57 7.17 5.29
N ILE A 26 11.48 8.31 5.98
CA ILE A 26 10.49 9.35 5.67
C ILE A 26 10.69 9.87 4.23
N PHE A 27 11.94 10.13 3.83
CA PHE A 27 12.25 10.59 2.48
C PHE A 27 11.88 9.54 1.42
N SER A 28 12.18 8.26 1.68
CA SER A 28 11.79 7.17 0.79
C SER A 28 10.27 7.03 0.68
N LEU A 29 9.55 7.13 1.79
CA LEU A 29 8.10 7.08 1.80
C LEU A 29 7.51 8.24 1.00
N PHE A 30 8.04 9.46 1.20
CA PHE A 30 7.62 10.65 0.44
C PHE A 30 7.80 10.47 -1.06
N PHE A 31 8.95 9.94 -1.50
CA PHE A 31 9.21 9.67 -2.92
C PHE A 31 8.24 8.62 -3.48
N CYS A 32 7.98 7.53 -2.74
CA CYS A 32 7.01 6.51 -3.13
C CYS A 32 5.58 7.07 -3.22
N LEU A 33 5.19 7.99 -2.33
CA LEU A 33 3.89 8.66 -2.39
C LEU A 33 3.77 9.59 -3.59
N ILE A 34 4.83 10.33 -3.95
CA ILE A 34 4.85 11.12 -5.20
C ILE A 34 4.65 10.21 -6.40
N PHE A 35 5.42 9.12 -6.48
CA PHE A 35 5.35 8.19 -7.60
C PHE A 35 3.97 7.51 -7.68
N TYR A 36 3.37 7.17 -6.54
CA TYR A 36 1.99 6.71 -6.47
C TYR A 36 1.00 7.76 -6.99
N SER A 37 1.12 9.02 -6.59
CA SER A 37 0.27 10.10 -7.11
C SER A 37 0.38 10.24 -8.63
N ILE A 38 1.59 10.12 -9.19
CA ILE A 38 1.80 10.10 -10.65
C ILE A 38 1.08 8.90 -11.28
N SER A 39 1.18 7.70 -10.68
CA SER A 39 0.45 6.52 -11.19
C SER A 39 -1.06 6.71 -11.22
N GLN A 40 -1.63 7.40 -10.22
CA GLN A 40 -3.05 7.72 -10.15
C GLN A 40 -3.44 8.76 -11.21
N LEU A 41 -2.60 9.78 -11.46
CA LEU A 41 -2.84 10.73 -12.54
C LEU A 41 -2.90 10.05 -13.90
N ILE A 42 -1.96 9.14 -14.18
CA ILE A 42 -1.94 8.36 -15.44
C ILE A 42 -3.21 7.51 -15.60
N LEU A 43 -3.70 6.91 -14.50
CA LEU A 43 -4.92 6.11 -14.50
C LEU A 43 -6.19 6.95 -14.72
N THR A 44 -6.26 8.13 -14.09
CA THR A 44 -7.47 8.97 -14.07
C THR A 44 -7.60 9.85 -15.31
N GLN A 45 -6.49 10.29 -15.90
CA GLN A 45 -6.49 11.24 -17.01
C GLN A 45 -7.31 10.77 -18.25
N PRO A 46 -7.25 9.51 -18.69
CA PRO A 46 -8.04 9.01 -19.83
C PRO A 46 -9.55 9.01 -19.60
N LEU A 47 -9.98 9.00 -18.32
CA LEU A 47 -11.38 8.87 -17.92
C LEU A 47 -12.00 10.23 -17.58
N LYS A 48 -11.21 11.30 -17.57
CA LYS A 48 -11.64 12.65 -17.20
C LYS A 48 -12.66 13.19 -18.20
N GLY A 49 -13.79 13.69 -17.69
CA GLY A 49 -14.89 14.19 -18.53
C GLY A 49 -15.75 13.10 -19.20
N THR A 50 -15.50 11.83 -18.92
CA THR A 50 -16.39 10.72 -19.28
C THR A 50 -17.46 10.51 -18.20
N SER A 51 -18.46 9.67 -18.47
CA SER A 51 -19.45 9.24 -17.47
C SER A 51 -18.83 8.48 -16.28
N TYR A 52 -17.57 8.05 -16.38
CA TYR A 52 -16.87 7.30 -15.35
C TYR A 52 -16.00 8.18 -14.42
N ASP A 53 -15.89 9.48 -14.68
CA ASP A 53 -14.99 10.39 -13.94
C ASP A 53 -15.29 10.41 -12.43
N GLU A 54 -16.58 10.43 -12.05
CA GLU A 54 -17.00 10.41 -10.65
C GLU A 54 -16.67 9.09 -9.95
N ILE A 55 -16.86 7.96 -10.65
CA ILE A 55 -16.56 6.62 -10.12
C ILE A 55 -15.05 6.49 -9.89
N VAL A 56 -14.24 6.93 -10.86
CA VAL A 56 -12.78 6.92 -10.78
C VAL A 56 -12.29 7.82 -9.65
N GLY A 57 -12.88 9.02 -9.48
CA GLY A 57 -12.60 9.90 -8.35
C GLY A 57 -12.90 9.25 -7.00
N GLY A 58 -13.99 8.48 -6.91
CA GLY A 58 -14.31 7.64 -5.75
C GLY A 58 -13.24 6.57 -5.48
N ILE A 59 -12.84 5.83 -6.51
CA ILE A 59 -11.79 4.79 -6.43
C ILE A 59 -10.47 5.40 -5.95
N THR A 60 -10.06 6.54 -6.49
CA THR A 60 -8.82 7.21 -6.07
C THR A 60 -8.84 7.60 -4.59
N LYS A 61 -9.95 8.17 -4.10
CA LYS A 61 -10.10 8.52 -2.67
C LYS A 61 -9.97 7.28 -1.78
N VAL A 62 -10.65 6.21 -2.16
CA VAL A 62 -10.63 4.93 -1.46
C VAL A 62 -9.22 4.33 -1.43
N ASN A 63 -8.50 4.35 -2.55
CA ASN A 63 -7.14 3.82 -2.63
C ASN A 63 -6.14 4.63 -1.79
N ILE A 64 -6.29 5.96 -1.72
CA ILE A 64 -5.49 6.81 -0.83
C ILE A 64 -5.76 6.44 0.64
N MET A 65 -7.02 6.20 1.01
CA MET A 65 -7.38 5.75 2.35
C MET A 65 -6.75 4.39 2.68
N ALA A 66 -6.77 3.44 1.74
CA ALA A 66 -6.12 2.14 1.91
C ALA A 66 -4.60 2.28 2.15
N ILE A 67 -3.91 3.16 1.42
CA ILE A 67 -2.48 3.44 1.65
C ILE A 67 -2.25 4.05 3.03
N GLY A 68 -3.11 4.96 3.49
CA GLY A 68 -3.02 5.54 4.83
C GLY A 68 -3.09 4.48 5.91
N ILE A 69 -4.09 3.59 5.83
CA ILE A 69 -4.28 2.47 6.76
C ILE A 69 -3.10 1.50 6.68
N PHE A 70 -2.64 1.19 5.47
CA PHE A 70 -1.48 0.34 5.24
C PHE A 70 -0.21 0.89 5.89
N CYS A 71 0.08 2.18 5.78
CA CYS A 71 1.23 2.80 6.43
C CYS A 71 1.18 2.58 7.94
N ILE A 72 0.02 2.82 8.58
CA ILE A 72 -0.15 2.62 10.02
C ILE A 72 0.10 1.15 10.40
N ALA A 73 -0.54 0.22 9.69
CA ALA A 73 -0.40 -1.21 9.96
C ALA A 73 1.03 -1.72 9.71
N GLY A 74 1.65 -1.30 8.60
CA GLY A 74 2.97 -1.73 8.14
C GLY A 74 4.10 -1.25 9.04
N PHE A 75 4.04 -0.02 9.57
CA PHE A 75 5.04 0.47 10.53
C PHE A 75 4.95 -0.18 11.91
N THR A 76 3.77 -0.65 12.30
CA THR A 76 3.59 -1.30 13.60
C THR A 76 4.31 -2.66 13.66
N ASN A 77 4.51 -3.32 12.50
CA ASN A 77 5.30 -4.55 12.34
C ASN A 77 4.96 -5.68 13.34
N ILE A 78 3.70 -5.76 13.76
CA ILE A 78 3.19 -6.86 14.59
C ILE A 78 2.49 -7.85 13.65
N LYS A 79 3.13 -8.98 13.35
CA LYS A 79 2.60 -10.00 12.43
C LYS A 79 1.19 -10.46 12.82
N ILE A 80 0.94 -10.64 14.12
CA ILE A 80 -0.38 -10.99 14.66
C ILE A 80 -1.42 -9.90 14.39
N LEU A 81 -1.03 -8.63 14.49
CA LEU A 81 -1.91 -7.50 14.23
C LEU A 81 -2.27 -7.44 12.73
N VAL A 82 -1.31 -7.70 11.84
CA VAL A 82 -1.56 -7.76 10.38
C VAL A 82 -2.55 -8.87 10.04
N VAL A 83 -2.36 -10.09 10.58
CA VAL A 83 -3.27 -11.21 10.36
C VAL A 83 -4.66 -10.92 10.92
N LEU A 84 -4.74 -10.31 12.09
CA LEU A 84 -6.00 -9.94 12.73
C LEU A 84 -6.73 -8.85 11.95
N ILE A 85 -6.02 -7.81 11.49
CA ILE A 85 -6.56 -6.76 10.61
C ILE A 85 -7.09 -7.37 9.32
N LYS A 86 -6.31 -8.23 8.64
CA LYS A 86 -6.76 -8.93 7.42
C LYS A 86 -8.06 -9.71 7.66
N SER A 87 -8.13 -10.45 8.77
CA SER A 87 -9.29 -11.29 9.10
C SER A 87 -10.53 -10.47 9.42
N ILE A 88 -10.38 -9.42 10.24
CA ILE A 88 -11.47 -8.49 10.56
C ILE A 88 -11.97 -7.80 9.30
N LEU A 89 -11.05 -7.31 8.45
CA LEU A 89 -11.40 -6.67 7.19
C LEU A 89 -12.22 -7.61 6.29
N LYS A 90 -11.81 -8.87 6.14
CA LYS A 90 -12.58 -9.86 5.35
C LYS A 90 -13.99 -10.06 5.89
N ILE A 91 -14.14 -10.26 7.21
CA ILE A 91 -15.45 -10.42 7.84
C ILE A 91 -16.30 -9.16 7.68
N MET A 92 -15.72 -7.98 7.94
CA MET A 92 -16.40 -6.70 7.75
C MET A 92 -16.85 -6.51 6.31
N PHE A 93 -16.02 -6.83 5.32
CA PHE A 93 -16.38 -6.75 3.91
C PHE A 93 -17.55 -7.66 3.58
N THR A 94 -17.51 -8.92 4.01
CA THR A 94 -18.60 -9.88 3.75
C THR A 94 -19.91 -9.42 4.39
N VAL A 95 -19.87 -8.99 5.65
CA VAL A 95 -21.06 -8.49 6.36
C VAL A 95 -21.59 -7.21 5.70
N TRP A 96 -20.68 -6.30 5.33
CA TRP A 96 -21.02 -5.05 4.65
C TRP A 96 -21.68 -5.29 3.29
N MET A 97 -21.11 -6.19 2.50
CA MET A 97 -21.66 -6.61 1.21
C MET A 97 -23.04 -7.23 1.35
N VAL A 98 -23.23 -8.15 2.31
CA VAL A 98 -24.55 -8.73 2.59
C VAL A 98 -25.54 -7.64 3.02
N THR A 99 -25.11 -6.69 3.85
CA THR A 99 -25.97 -5.59 4.32
C THR A 99 -26.41 -4.69 3.18
N ILE A 100 -25.47 -4.29 2.32
CA ILE A 100 -25.76 -3.51 1.13
C ILE A 100 -26.70 -4.27 0.21
N ILE A 101 -26.45 -5.56 -0.06
CA ILE A 101 -27.25 -6.34 -1.01
C ILE A 101 -28.68 -6.58 -0.50
N GLN A 102 -28.83 -6.99 0.77
CA GLN A 102 -30.09 -7.50 1.31
C GLN A 102 -30.96 -6.43 1.98
N PHE A 103 -30.36 -5.37 2.54
CA PHE A 103 -31.07 -4.44 3.42
C PHE A 103 -30.97 -2.98 2.98
N SER A 104 -30.19 -2.67 1.95
CA SER A 104 -30.10 -1.32 1.42
C SER A 104 -31.40 -0.88 0.75
N LYS A 105 -31.82 0.36 1.01
CA LYS A 105 -32.90 1.04 0.29
C LYS A 105 -32.38 1.93 -0.85
N LEU A 106 -31.07 1.88 -1.13
CA LEU A 106 -30.44 2.63 -2.21
C LEU A 106 -30.95 2.16 -3.56
N GLU A 107 -30.91 3.04 -4.56
CA GLU A 107 -31.14 2.65 -5.93
C GLU A 107 -30.07 1.64 -6.39
N GLN A 108 -30.43 0.74 -7.30
CA GLN A 108 -29.56 -0.34 -7.75
C GLN A 108 -28.22 0.17 -8.32
N ILE A 109 -28.23 1.35 -8.95
CA ILE A 109 -27.03 2.00 -9.48
C ILE A 109 -26.10 2.42 -8.34
N GLU A 110 -26.62 3.10 -7.33
CA GLU A 110 -25.85 3.53 -6.17
C GLU A 110 -25.28 2.33 -5.40
N GLN A 111 -26.10 1.28 -5.26
CA GLN A 111 -25.70 0.02 -4.64
C GLN A 111 -24.50 -0.60 -5.38
N ASN A 112 -24.55 -0.66 -6.71
CA ASN A 112 -23.46 -1.18 -7.54
C ASN A 112 -22.19 -0.35 -7.40
N VAL A 113 -22.30 0.98 -7.38
CA VAL A 113 -21.15 1.88 -7.17
C VAL A 113 -20.50 1.60 -5.82
N TRP A 114 -21.29 1.49 -4.75
CA TRP A 114 -20.77 1.17 -3.42
C TRP A 114 -20.10 -0.20 -3.33
N ILE A 115 -20.64 -1.20 -4.01
CA ILE A 115 -20.06 -2.54 -4.11
C ILE A 115 -18.69 -2.48 -4.80
N ILE A 116 -18.61 -1.78 -5.94
CA ILE A 116 -17.36 -1.61 -6.70
C ILE A 116 -16.32 -0.90 -5.84
N LEU A 117 -16.67 0.25 -5.26
CA LEU A 117 -15.77 1.04 -4.42
C LEU A 117 -15.26 0.25 -3.21
N SER A 118 -16.15 -0.48 -2.53
CA SER A 118 -15.77 -1.32 -1.40
C SER A 118 -14.83 -2.44 -1.84
N SER A 119 -15.12 -3.11 -2.95
CA SER A 119 -14.26 -4.18 -3.48
C SER A 119 -12.85 -3.67 -3.80
N PHE A 120 -12.75 -2.51 -4.46
CA PHE A 120 -11.46 -1.86 -4.74
C PHE A 120 -10.68 -1.54 -3.46
N PHE A 121 -11.35 -0.99 -2.43
CA PHE A 121 -10.72 -0.73 -1.14
C PHE A 121 -10.04 -1.97 -0.55
N PHE A 122 -10.80 -3.07 -0.45
CA PHE A 122 -10.34 -4.29 0.20
C PHE A 122 -9.22 -4.95 -0.59
N VAL A 123 -9.35 -5.04 -1.93
CA VAL A 123 -8.31 -5.61 -2.78
C VAL A 123 -7.02 -4.80 -2.70
N TYR A 124 -7.09 -3.47 -2.76
CA TYR A 124 -5.89 -2.61 -2.65
C TYR A 124 -5.18 -2.80 -1.32
N LEU A 125 -5.94 -2.81 -0.22
CA LEU A 125 -5.37 -2.98 1.11
C LEU A 125 -4.78 -4.39 1.31
N GLU A 126 -5.44 -5.42 0.78
CA GLU A 126 -4.95 -6.80 0.82
C GLU A 126 -3.62 -6.95 0.08
N VAL A 127 -3.54 -6.46 -1.17
CA VAL A 127 -2.31 -6.48 -1.99
C VAL A 127 -1.15 -5.78 -1.27
N LEU A 128 -1.38 -4.60 -0.70
CA LEU A 128 -0.35 -3.88 0.05
C LEU A 128 0.17 -4.68 1.26
N LEU A 129 -0.74 -5.28 2.03
CA LEU A 129 -0.37 -6.08 3.19
C LEU A 129 0.35 -7.38 2.80
N GLU A 130 -0.04 -8.03 1.70
CA GLU A 130 0.63 -9.21 1.17
C GLU A 130 2.04 -8.90 0.65
N LEU A 131 2.21 -7.84 -0.14
CA LEU A 131 3.53 -7.40 -0.60
C LEU A 131 4.46 -7.11 0.59
N ASN A 132 3.94 -6.44 1.61
CA ASN A 132 4.69 -6.17 2.83
C ASN A 132 5.09 -7.46 3.57
N ASP A 133 4.15 -8.41 3.73
CA ASP A 133 4.43 -9.71 4.35
C ASP A 133 5.52 -10.48 3.61
N VAL A 134 5.47 -10.50 2.27
CA VAL A 134 6.49 -11.15 1.44
C VAL A 134 7.85 -10.52 1.69
N LEU A 135 7.96 -9.18 1.64
CA LEU A 135 9.23 -8.47 1.87
C LEU A 135 9.79 -8.71 3.27
N PHE A 136 8.93 -8.89 4.28
CA PHE A 136 9.35 -9.21 5.64
C PHE A 136 9.86 -10.64 5.80
N GLN A 137 9.26 -11.59 5.08
CA GLN A 137 9.51 -13.03 5.25
C GLN A 137 10.72 -13.55 4.49
N ILE A 138 11.34 -12.78 3.59
CA ILE A 138 12.52 -13.21 2.82
C ILE A 138 13.70 -13.56 3.76
N PRO A 139 14.07 -14.85 3.88
CA PRO A 139 15.19 -15.27 4.71
C PRO A 139 16.51 -15.04 3.98
N GLU A 140 17.51 -14.53 4.71
CA GLU A 140 18.93 -14.46 4.31
C GLU A 140 19.22 -14.01 2.86
N PHE A 141 18.49 -13.01 2.38
CA PHE A 141 18.73 -12.44 1.07
C PHE A 141 19.91 -11.48 1.10
N GLN A 142 20.87 -11.72 0.20
CA GLN A 142 21.96 -10.79 -0.08
C GLN A 142 22.23 -10.78 -1.58
N ASN A 143 21.99 -9.64 -2.24
CA ASN A 143 22.33 -9.50 -3.65
C ASN A 143 23.87 -9.43 -3.82
N LYS A 144 24.43 -10.35 -4.60
CA LYS A 144 25.89 -10.43 -4.86
C LYS A 144 26.45 -9.17 -5.53
N LYS A 145 25.65 -8.46 -6.33
CA LYS A 145 26.08 -7.24 -7.04
C LYS A 145 25.84 -5.96 -6.23
N ILE A 146 24.80 -5.95 -5.40
CA ILE A 146 24.35 -4.76 -4.67
C ILE A 146 24.36 -5.05 -3.17
N LYS A 147 25.49 -4.74 -2.51
CA LYS A 147 25.73 -5.08 -1.09
C LYS A 147 24.69 -4.49 -0.11
N PHE A 148 24.06 -3.36 -0.46
CA PHE A 148 23.03 -2.75 0.38
C PHE A 148 21.66 -3.43 0.26
N LEU A 149 21.41 -4.18 -0.82
CA LEU A 149 20.14 -4.88 -1.05
C LEU A 149 20.20 -6.24 -0.34
N ASN A 150 19.87 -6.21 0.94
CA ASN A 150 19.81 -7.39 1.82
C ASN A 150 18.47 -7.49 2.54
N SER A 151 18.20 -8.59 3.26
CA SER A 151 16.95 -8.76 4.02
C SER A 151 16.67 -7.63 5.01
N ASN A 152 17.70 -7.02 5.62
CA ASN A 152 17.49 -5.89 6.53
C ASN A 152 17.00 -4.64 5.80
N PHE A 153 17.50 -4.40 4.59
CA PHE A 153 17.01 -3.33 3.72
C PHE A 153 15.57 -3.60 3.29
N LEU A 154 15.25 -4.81 2.81
CA LEU A 154 13.89 -5.15 2.38
C LEU A 154 12.87 -5.03 3.52
N ARG A 155 13.23 -5.43 4.74
CA ARG A 155 12.41 -5.25 5.94
C ARG A 155 12.26 -3.80 6.37
N ALA A 156 13.35 -3.02 6.29
CA ALA A 156 13.31 -1.61 6.68
C ALA A 156 12.47 -0.77 5.70
N TYR A 157 12.55 -1.08 4.41
CA TYR A 157 11.89 -0.35 3.32
C TYR A 157 10.64 -1.07 2.78
N SER A 158 10.10 -2.04 3.50
CA SER A 158 8.97 -2.86 3.05
C SER A 158 7.73 -2.05 2.70
N VAL A 159 7.37 -1.07 3.55
CA VAL A 159 6.25 -0.14 3.32
C VAL A 159 6.47 0.71 2.06
N PRO A 160 7.57 1.48 1.92
CA PRO A 160 7.87 2.20 0.68
C PRO A 160 7.90 1.32 -0.57
N ILE A 161 8.55 0.16 -0.51
CA ILE A 161 8.65 -0.77 -1.65
C ILE A 161 7.27 -1.32 -2.04
N SER A 162 6.39 -1.60 -1.07
CA SER A 162 5.03 -2.09 -1.35
C SER A 162 4.19 -1.02 -2.05
N ILE A 163 4.28 0.24 -1.62
CA ILE A 163 3.61 1.37 -2.29
C ILE A 163 4.15 1.56 -3.71
N PHE A 164 5.48 1.44 -3.88
CA PHE A 164 6.10 1.51 -5.19
C PHE A 164 5.67 0.36 -6.11
N ALA A 165 5.62 -0.87 -5.61
CA ALA A 165 5.12 -2.01 -6.37
C ALA A 165 3.65 -1.81 -6.79
N LEU A 166 2.80 -1.33 -5.88
CA LEU A 166 1.40 -1.00 -6.20
C LEU A 166 1.29 0.07 -7.29
N SER A 167 2.12 1.11 -7.24
CA SER A 167 2.12 2.15 -8.26
C SER A 167 2.54 1.64 -9.65
N LEU A 168 3.46 0.68 -9.72
CA LEU A 168 3.80 0.00 -10.98
C LEU A 168 2.63 -0.81 -11.51
N ILE A 169 1.92 -1.53 -10.63
CA ILE A 169 0.69 -2.26 -10.99
C ILE A 169 -0.36 -1.28 -11.55
N ASN A 170 -0.56 -0.12 -10.91
CA ASN A 170 -1.50 0.89 -11.41
C ASN A 170 -1.12 1.40 -12.79
N ILE A 171 0.17 1.66 -13.04
CA ILE A 171 0.65 2.11 -14.35
C ILE A 171 0.37 1.04 -15.41
N LEU A 172 0.66 -0.23 -15.10
CA LEU A 172 0.37 -1.35 -16.01
C LEU A 172 -1.12 -1.46 -16.31
N LEU A 173 -1.97 -1.40 -15.29
CA LEU A 173 -3.44 -1.41 -15.44
C LEU A 173 -3.94 -0.22 -16.26
N SER A 174 -3.32 0.94 -16.12
CA SER A 174 -3.70 2.13 -16.89
C SER A 174 -3.53 1.91 -18.39
N PHE A 175 -2.47 1.23 -18.83
CA PHE A 175 -2.30 0.89 -20.24
C PHE A 175 -3.42 -0.03 -20.75
N PHE A 176 -3.77 -1.07 -19.99
CA PHE A 176 -4.89 -1.95 -20.36
C PHE A 176 -6.22 -1.20 -20.46
N ILE A 177 -6.50 -0.29 -19.53
CA ILE A 177 -7.72 0.52 -19.56
C ILE A 177 -7.75 1.45 -20.76
N ILE A 178 -6.64 2.12 -21.06
CA ILE A 178 -6.52 3.01 -22.22
C ILE A 178 -6.77 2.24 -23.52
N ASP A 179 -6.19 1.05 -23.66
CA ASP A 179 -6.36 0.24 -24.86
C ASP A 179 -7.78 -0.31 -24.98
N LEU A 180 -8.39 -0.78 -23.89
CA LEU A 180 -9.79 -1.19 -23.86
C LEU A 180 -10.75 -0.04 -24.24
N LEU A 181 -10.51 1.17 -23.74
CA LEU A 181 -11.33 2.34 -24.05
C LEU A 181 -11.24 2.72 -25.54
N LYS A 182 -10.07 2.57 -26.17
CA LYS A 182 -9.91 2.80 -27.62
C LYS A 182 -10.64 1.76 -28.46
N GLU A 183 -10.74 0.52 -27.99
CA GLU A 183 -11.48 -0.53 -28.70
C GLU A 183 -13.01 -0.34 -28.60
N LEU A 184 -13.48 0.31 -27.53
CA LEU A 184 -14.90 0.57 -27.27
C LEU A 184 -15.42 1.89 -27.88
N SER A 185 -14.53 2.77 -28.35
CA SER A 185 -14.84 4.08 -28.97
C SER A 185 -14.83 4.01 -30.49
#